data_AF-A0A937V9D7-F1
#
_entry.id   AF-A0A937V9D7-F1
#
_cell.length_a   1.000
_cell.length_b   1.000
_cell.length_c   1.000
_cell.angle_alpha   90.00
_cell.angle_beta   90.00
_cell.angle_gamma   90.00
#
_symmetry.space_group_name_H-M   'P 1'
#
loop_
_entity.id
_entity.type
_entity.pdbx_description
1 polymer ?
#
loop_
_entity_poly.entity_id
_entity_poly.type
_entity_poly.pdbx_seq_one_letter_code
_entity_poly.pdbx_strand_id
1 'polypeptide(L)' 'MRDRPGNWKAMALVVGAVAGAATGLAAAYVLVRRAEKRGESLSVSTGEGLRLGLLVMGLLREVAALPDRGER' A
#
# COMPACT_ATOMS: atom_id res chain seq x y z
N MET A 1 -36.28 -4.95 -11.39
CA MET A 1 -35.00 -5.43 -10.79
C MET A 1 -34.53 -4.36 -9.83
N ARG A 2 -34.26 -4.72 -8.58
CA ARG A 2 -33.82 -3.78 -7.54
C ARG A 2 -32.34 -3.50 -7.77
N ASP A 3 -31.99 -2.30 -8.22
CA ASP A 3 -30.60 -1.83 -8.22
C ASP A 3 -30.12 -1.82 -6.77
N ARG A 4 -29.37 -2.85 -6.38
CA ARG A 4 -28.69 -2.85 -5.09
C ARG A 4 -27.61 -1.77 -5.19
N PRO A 5 -27.59 -0.75 -4.31
CA PRO A 5 -26.48 0.19 -4.27
C PRO A 5 -25.18 -0.62 -4.17
N GLY A 6 -24.37 -0.49 -5.21
CA GLY A 6 -23.53 -1.58 -5.71
C GLY A 6 -22.43 -2.06 -4.77
N ASN A 7 -22.36 -3.39 -4.60
CA ASN A 7 -21.32 -4.11 -3.87
C ASN A 7 -19.88 -3.82 -4.36
N TRP A 8 -19.71 -3.30 -5.58
CA TRP A 8 -18.40 -3.09 -6.20
C TRP A 8 -17.53 -2.07 -5.45
N LYS A 9 -18.13 -1.03 -4.83
CA LYS A 9 -17.39 -0.05 -4.03
C LYS A 9 -16.81 -0.71 -2.78
N ALA A 10 -17.64 -1.46 -2.06
CA ALA A 10 -17.21 -2.23 -0.90
C ALA A 10 -16.17 -3.28 -1.28
N MET A 11 -16.38 -3.99 -2.39
CA MET A 11 -15.44 -5.00 -2.88
C MET A 11 -14.09 -4.39 -3.27
N ALA A 12 -14.07 -3.24 -3.94
CA ALA A 12 -12.84 -2.53 -4.28
C ALA A 12 -12.04 -2.13 -3.02
N LEU A 13 -12.73 -1.59 -2.01
CA LEU A 13 -12.11 -1.23 -0.72
C LEU A 13 -11.55 -2.45 0.00
N VAL A 14 -12.31 -3.55 0.08
CA VAL A 14 -11.88 -4.78 0.75
C VAL A 14 -10.69 -5.41 0.02
N VAL A 15 -10.76 -5.53 -1.32
CA VAL A 15 -9.67 -6.08 -2.12
C VAL A 15 -8.41 -5.22 -2.00
N GLY A 16 -8.56 -3.90 -2.09
CA GLY A 16 -7.45 -2.96 -1.90
C GLY A 16 -6.82 -3.06 -0.51
N ALA A 17 -7.63 -3.15 0.53
CA ALA A 17 -7.15 -3.28 1.91
C ALA A 17 -6.38 -4.60 2.12
N VAL A 18 -6.92 -5.72 1.64
CA VAL A 18 -6.27 -7.03 1.75
C VAL A 18 -4.96 -7.06 0.97
N ALA A 19 -4.96 -6.56 -0.28
CA ALA A 19 -3.76 -6.49 -1.10
C ALA A 19 -2.69 -5.57 -0.49
N GLY A 20 -3.09 -4.41 0.03
CA GLY A 20 -2.20 -3.47 0.70
C GLY A 20 -1.59 -4.07 1.98
N ALA A 21 -2.40 -4.74 2.80
CA ALA A 21 -1.93 -5.41 4.02
C ALA A 21 -0.95 -6.54 3.69
N ALA A 22 -1.26 -7.38 2.69
CA ALA A 22 -0.36 -8.44 2.24
C ALA A 22 0.98 -7.89 1.74
N THR A 23 0.96 -6.79 0.98
CA THR A 23 2.15 -6.11 0.49
C THR A 23 2.99 -5.53 1.64
N GLY A 24 2.34 -4.87 2.59
CA GLY A 24 3.00 -4.34 3.79
C GLY A 24 3.65 -5.43 4.64
N LEU A 25 2.95 -6.56 4.82
CA LEU A 25 3.49 -7.73 5.53
C LEU A 25 4.73 -8.30 4.83
N ALA A 26 4.68 -8.43 3.49
CA ALA A 26 5.82 -8.91 2.72
C ALA A 26 7.04 -7.97 2.84
N ALA A 27 6.82 -6.65 2.81
CA ALA A 27 7.88 -5.67 3.01
C ALA A 27 8.52 -5.79 4.42
N ALA A 28 7.69 -5.89 5.46
CA ALA A 28 8.16 -6.10 6.83
C ALA A 28 8.95 -7.41 6.97
N TYR A 29 8.49 -8.48 6.32
CA TYR A 29 9.17 -9.77 6.31
C TYR A 29 10.58 -9.71 5.70
N VAL A 30 10.72 -9.03 4.55
CA VAL A 30 12.02 -8.81 3.90
C VAL A 30 12.94 -8.01 4.82
N LEU A 31 12.41 -7.00 5.50
CA LEU A 31 13.17 -6.15 6.42
C LEU A 31 13.71 -6.96 7.61
N VAL A 32 12.86 -7.78 8.25
CA VAL A 32 13.27 -8.66 9.36
C VAL A 32 14.32 -9.66 8.90
N ARG A 33 14.08 -10.36 7.77
CA ARG A 33 15.06 -11.31 7.23
C ARG A 33 16.41 -10.67 6.90
N ARG A 34 16.41 -9.41 6.46
CA ARG A 34 17.65 -8.69 6.19
C ARG A 34 18.42 -8.40 7.47
N ALA A 35 17.74 -8.00 8.55
CA ALA A 35 18.35 -7.77 9.85
C ALA A 35 18.94 -9.07 10.42
N GLU A 36 18.17 -10.17 10.39
CA GLU A 36 18.60 -11.50 10.82
C GLU A 36 19.87 -11.97 10.07
N LYS A 37 19.89 -11.83 8.73
CA LYS A 37 21.04 -12.23 7.90
C LYS A 37 22.31 -11.43 8.17
N ARG A 38 22.18 -10.19 8.64
CA ARG A 38 23.31 -9.31 8.95
C ARG A 38 23.78 -9.42 10.40
N GLY A 39 23.02 -10.11 11.25
CA GLY A 39 23.26 -10.14 12.69
C GLY A 39 23.10 -8.77 13.35
N GLU A 40 22.42 -7.85 12.67
CA GLU A 40 22.19 -6.48 13.12
C GLU A 40 20.79 -6.38 13.76
N SER A 41 20.64 -5.52 14.77
CA SER A 41 19.32 -5.18 15.27
C SER A 41 18.52 -4.45 14.19
N LEU A 42 17.20 -4.62 14.21
CA LEU A 42 16.30 -3.91 13.30
C LEU A 42 16.39 -2.41 13.55
N SER A 43 17.20 -1.73 12.75
CA SER A 43 17.40 -0.28 12.83
C SER A 43 16.93 0.34 11.52
N VAL A 44 15.85 1.12 11.62
CA VAL A 44 15.39 2.01 10.54
C VAL A 44 15.59 3.42 11.06
N SER A 45 16.44 4.19 10.37
CA SER A 45 16.64 5.59 10.73
C SER A 45 15.39 6.42 10.45
N THR A 46 15.22 7.54 11.16
CA THR A 46 14.12 8.48 10.90
C THR A 46 14.09 8.95 9.44
N GLY A 47 15.26 9.15 8.82
CA GLY A 47 15.37 9.54 7.42
C GLY A 47 14.88 8.46 6.45
N GLU A 48 15.21 7.19 6.72
CA GLU A 48 14.71 6.06 5.92
C GLU A 48 13.20 5.89 6.08
N GLY A 49 12.69 5.99 7.31
CA GLY A 49 11.24 5.93 7.58
C GLY A 49 10.48 7.04 6.86
N LEU A 50 10.98 8.28 6.90
CA LEU A 50 10.40 9.40 6.17
C LEU A 50 10.42 9.17 4.65
N ARG A 51 11.55 8.69 4.11
CA ARG A 51 11.67 8.39 2.68
C ARG A 51 10.67 7.32 2.24
N LEU A 52 10.52 6.25 3.01
CA LEU A 52 9.52 5.20 2.74
C LEU A 52 8.09 5.74 2.80
N GLY A 53 7.78 6.58 3.80
CA GLY A 53 6.48 7.24 3.91
C GLY A 53 6.18 8.13 2.70
N LEU A 54 7.15 8.92 2.25
CA LEU A 54 7.01 9.76 1.06
C LEU A 54 6.78 8.93 -0.22
N LEU A 55 7.38 7.75 -0.35
CA LEU A 55 7.12 6.85 -1.49
C LEU A 55 5.66 6.36 -1.49
N VAL A 56 5.14 5.95 -0.33
CA VAL A 56 3.73 5.55 -0.19
C VAL A 56 2.80 6.73 -0.52
N MET A 57 3.11 7.93 -0.03
CA MET A 57 2.35 9.13 -0.36
C MET A 57 2.40 9.47 -1.86
N GLY A 58 3.55 9.26 -2.51
CA GLY A 58 3.71 9.41 -3.95
C GLY A 58 2.77 8.49 -4.72
N LEU A 59 2.72 7.21 -4.35
CA LEU A 59 1.79 6.23 -4.93
C LEU A 59 0.32 6.66 -4.75
N LEU A 60 -0.07 7.07 -3.54
CA LEU A 60 -1.44 7.53 -3.28
C LEU A 60 -1.80 8.76 -4.12
N ARG A 61 -0.84 9.68 -4.29
CA ARG A 61 -1.01 10.85 -5.15
C ARG A 61 -1.20 10.45 -6.62
N GLU A 62 -0.41 9.49 -7.12
CA GLU A 62 -0.56 9.01 -8.50
C GLU A 62 -1.92 8.37 -8.75
N VAL A 63 -2.40 7.55 -7.81
CA VAL A 63 -3.75 6.97 -7.87
C VAL A 63 -4.83 8.06 -7.90
N ALA A 64 -4.68 9.11 -7.09
CA ALA A 64 -5.61 10.24 -7.07
C ALA A 64 -5.56 11.11 -8.33
N ALA A 65 -4.44 11.09 -9.07
CA ALA A 65 -4.25 11.83 -10.31
C ALA A 65 -4.68 11.05 -11.57
N LEU A 66 -5.13 9.80 -11.43
CA LEU A 66 -5.60 9.00 -12.56
C LEU A 66 -6.83 9.68 -13.21
N PRO A 67 -6.83 9.89 -14.54
CA PRO A 67 -7.95 10.51 -15.22
C PRO A 67 -9.19 9.61 -15.16
N ASP A 68 -10.34 10.21 -14.89
CA ASP A 68 -11.61 9.49 -14.90
C ASP A 68 -11.96 9.13 -16.34
N ARG A 69 -12.16 7.84 -16.63
CA ARG A 69 -12.22 7.31 -18.01
C ARG A 69 -13.57 7.61 -18.70
N GLY A 70 -14.24 8.69 -18.33
CA GLY A 70 -15.57 9.12 -18.77
C GLY A 70 -15.59 10.36 -19.66
N GLU A 71 -14.47 11.06 -19.87
CA GLU A 71 -14.42 12.21 -20.79
C GLU A 71 -13.79 11.81 -22.14
N ARG A 72 -14.66 11.55 -23.11
CA ARG A 72 -14.38 11.64 -24.56
C ARG A 72 -15.52 12.37 -25.24
#